data_AF-A0A8K1C2N5-F1
#
_entry.id   AF-A0A8K1C2N5-F1
#
_cell.length_a   1.000
_cell.length_b   1.000
_cell.length_c   1.000
_cell.angle_alpha   90.00
_cell.angle_beta   90.00
_cell.angle_gamma   90.00
#
_symmetry.space_group_name_H-M   'P 1'
#
loop_
_entity.id
_entity.type
_entity.pdbx_description
1 polymer ?
#
loop_
_entity_poly.entity_id
_entity_poly.type
_entity_poly.pdbx_seq_one_letter_code
_entity_poly.pdbx_strand_id
1 'polypeptide(L)'
;MILISRIIHQVSSTLRGLRKEKENAIVKRWKNTDPYHAAPLPKKGYAMQLDHIVEKQCFSYGLTLLKHHNDEEAVETAIGALHSIVHSRKNLCFTLATTNVIKGQACTAYLEDSLMKLVVPEYTVQPFTDYLLAKEKDGSRLERGDTRRIRKTMGRAVKSCQRKLDGQGDTPVLGRLSKELGNLYADMELHVPAVD
;
A
#
# COMPACT_ATOMS: atom_id res chain seq x y z
N MET A 1 4.33 -17.37 4.88
CA MET A 1 5.52 -16.52 4.62
C MET A 1 6.14 -16.65 3.22
N ILE A 2 6.21 -17.84 2.61
CA ILE A 2 6.91 -18.03 1.30
C ILE A 2 6.28 -17.23 0.15
N LEU A 3 4.93 -17.15 0.08
CA LEU A 3 4.22 -16.44 -0.99
C LEU A 3 4.37 -14.92 -0.93
N ILE A 4 4.28 -14.33 0.28
CA ILE A 4 4.43 -12.88 0.49
C ILE A 4 5.82 -12.43 0.06
N SER A 5 6.87 -13.16 0.46
CA SER A 5 8.26 -12.88 0.07
C SER A 5 8.46 -12.99 -1.44
N ARG A 6 7.88 -14.02 -2.08
CA ARG A 6 7.97 -14.22 -3.53
C ARG A 6 7.28 -13.11 -4.32
N ILE A 7 6.05 -12.72 -3.97
CA ILE A 7 5.32 -11.62 -4.64
C ILE A 7 6.06 -10.30 -4.47
N ILE A 8 6.55 -10.00 -3.27
CA ILE A 8 7.35 -8.80 -3.03
C ILE A 8 8.60 -8.80 -3.91
N HIS A 9 9.29 -9.94 -4.06
CA HIS A 9 10.46 -10.06 -4.91
C HIS A 9 10.12 -9.90 -6.40
N GLN A 10 9.07 -10.56 -6.88
CA GLN A 10 8.70 -10.62 -8.30
C GLN A 10 8.07 -9.30 -8.81
N VAL A 11 7.40 -8.56 -7.93
CA VAL A 11 6.89 -7.21 -8.20
C VAL A 11 7.93 -6.13 -7.82
N SER A 12 9.15 -6.51 -7.44
CA SER A 12 10.22 -5.55 -7.15
C SER A 12 11.07 -5.21 -8.36
N SER A 13 10.78 -4.05 -8.93
CA SER A 13 11.79 -3.28 -9.65
C SER A 13 12.86 -2.77 -8.67
N THR A 14 14.08 -2.52 -9.14
CA THR A 14 15.06 -1.81 -8.31
C THR A 14 14.51 -0.41 -8.03
N LEU A 15 14.28 -0.07 -6.75
CA LEU A 15 13.72 1.23 -6.36
C LEU A 15 14.51 2.42 -6.94
N ARG A 16 15.81 2.23 -7.21
CA ARG A 16 16.66 3.22 -7.89
C ARG A 16 16.24 3.49 -9.33
N GLY A 17 15.94 2.43 -10.10
CA GLY A 17 15.47 2.55 -11.48
C GLY A 17 14.11 3.24 -11.57
N LEU A 18 13.16 2.80 -10.73
CA LEU A 18 11.82 3.37 -10.67
C LEU A 18 11.83 4.84 -10.22
N ARG A 19 12.69 5.19 -9.25
CA ARG A 19 12.89 6.57 -8.82
C ARG A 19 13.33 7.45 -9.99
N LYS A 20 14.42 7.08 -10.67
CA LYS A 20 14.97 7.85 -11.80
C LYS A 20 13.92 8.09 -12.89
N GLU A 21 13.09 7.09 -13.17
CA GLU A 21 12.07 7.17 -14.21
C GLU A 21 10.88 8.07 -13.82
N LYS A 22 10.42 8.01 -12.56
CA LYS A 22 9.14 8.61 -12.15
C LYS A 22 9.27 9.90 -11.34
N GLU A 23 10.47 10.28 -10.91
CA GLU A 23 10.70 11.35 -9.94
C GLU A 23 10.02 12.67 -10.32
N ASN A 24 10.33 13.20 -11.51
CA ASN A 24 9.75 14.47 -11.98
C ASN A 24 8.21 14.43 -12.04
N ALA A 25 7.63 13.31 -12.48
CA ALA A 25 6.19 13.16 -12.57
C ALA A 25 5.52 13.12 -11.19
N ILE A 26 6.17 12.49 -10.21
CA ILE A 26 5.68 12.40 -8.82
C ILE A 26 5.79 13.77 -8.13
N VAL A 27 6.95 14.42 -8.22
CA VAL A 27 7.17 15.75 -7.63
C VAL A 27 6.17 16.77 -8.19
N LYS A 28 5.94 16.75 -9.52
CA LYS A 28 4.94 17.61 -10.16
C LYS A 28 3.53 17.33 -9.66
N ARG A 29 3.13 16.05 -9.54
CA ARG A 29 1.80 15.65 -9.04
C ARG A 29 1.53 16.18 -7.64
N TRP A 30 2.54 16.14 -6.78
CA TRP A 30 2.42 16.52 -5.37
C TRP A 30 2.91 17.94 -5.09
N LYS A 31 3.18 18.76 -6.12
CA LYS A 31 3.64 20.15 -5.97
C LYS A 31 4.83 20.32 -5.01
N ASN A 32 5.75 19.35 -5.03
CA ASN A 32 6.90 19.31 -4.13
C ASN A 32 6.52 19.23 -2.62
N THR A 33 5.41 18.57 -2.29
CA THR A 33 4.90 18.38 -0.92
C THR A 33 4.82 16.90 -0.56
N ASP A 34 5.18 16.57 0.68
CA ASP A 34 4.96 15.25 1.28
C ASP A 34 3.44 15.04 1.49
N PRO A 35 2.82 14.01 0.88
CA PRO A 35 1.39 13.77 1.01
C PRO A 35 0.95 13.37 2.42
N TYR A 36 1.88 12.90 3.26
CA TYR A 36 1.59 12.42 4.62
C TYR A 36 1.73 13.52 5.67
N HIS A 37 2.55 14.54 5.41
CA HIS A 37 2.80 15.65 6.34
C HIS A 37 2.27 17.01 5.88
N ALA A 38 1.85 17.13 4.60
CA ALA A 38 1.54 18.41 3.97
C ALA A 38 2.68 19.45 4.06
N ALA A 39 3.91 18.98 4.30
CA ALA A 39 5.12 19.79 4.38
C ALA A 39 5.92 19.71 3.07
N PRO A 40 6.72 20.72 2.72
CA PRO A 40 7.60 20.64 1.55
C PRO A 40 8.51 19.41 1.61
N LEU A 41 8.71 18.75 0.47
CA LEU A 41 9.68 17.65 0.38
C LEU A 41 11.09 18.18 0.66
N PRO A 42 11.95 17.41 1.36
CA PRO A 42 13.34 17.78 1.58
C PRO A 42 14.07 18.07 0.27
N LYS A 43 14.84 19.16 0.22
CA LYS A 43 15.50 19.64 -1.01
C LYS A 43 16.62 18.72 -1.54
N LYS A 44 17.16 17.78 -0.74
CA LYS A 44 18.24 16.86 -1.15
C LYS A 44 18.20 15.51 -0.41
N GLY A 45 18.57 14.44 -1.12
CA GLY A 45 19.20 13.23 -0.57
C GLY A 45 18.30 12.10 -0.05
N TYR A 46 18.92 11.21 0.74
CA TYR A 46 18.36 9.98 1.34
C TYR A 46 17.23 10.22 2.36
N ALA A 47 16.97 11.47 2.75
CA ALA A 47 15.88 11.84 3.64
C ALA A 47 14.49 11.65 2.99
N MET A 48 14.43 11.66 1.66
CA MET A 48 13.21 11.42 0.88
C MET A 48 13.25 10.04 0.23
N GLN A 49 12.21 9.24 0.46
CA GLN A 49 12.07 7.90 -0.10
C GLN A 49 10.87 7.81 -1.03
N LEU A 50 11.02 7.00 -2.08
CA LEU A 50 9.92 6.62 -2.96
C LEU A 50 9.06 5.60 -2.23
N ASP A 51 7.79 5.90 -2.04
CA ASP A 51 6.81 5.05 -1.38
C ASP A 51 5.78 4.51 -2.38
N HIS A 52 5.37 3.26 -2.15
CA HIS A 52 4.15 2.70 -2.72
C HIS A 52 2.99 2.99 -1.75
N ILE A 53 2.14 3.94 -2.13
CA ILE A 53 1.04 4.41 -1.28
C ILE A 53 0.19 3.21 -0.81
N VAL A 54 -0.30 2.40 -1.75
CA VAL A 54 -0.75 1.03 -1.46
C VAL A 54 0.47 0.14 -1.51
N GLU A 55 0.84 -0.34 -0.33
CA GLU A 55 2.00 -1.17 -0.11
C GLU A 55 1.94 -2.49 -0.87
N LYS A 56 3.11 -3.02 -1.26
CA LYS A 56 3.18 -4.31 -1.96
C LYS A 56 2.59 -5.44 -1.12
N GLN A 57 2.79 -5.40 0.21
CA GLN A 57 2.20 -6.37 1.12
C GLN A 57 0.66 -6.38 1.11
N CYS A 58 -0.01 -5.26 0.78
CA CYS A 58 -1.47 -5.26 0.63
C CYS A 58 -1.93 -6.10 -0.57
N PHE A 59 -1.20 -6.03 -1.69
CA PHE A 59 -1.48 -6.89 -2.85
C PHE A 59 -1.15 -8.35 -2.55
N SER A 60 -0.03 -8.60 -1.85
CA SER A 60 0.34 -9.95 -1.42
C SER A 60 -0.70 -10.56 -0.48
N TYR A 61 -1.28 -9.76 0.42
CA TYR A 61 -2.38 -10.19 1.28
C TYR A 61 -3.60 -10.60 0.46
N GLY A 62 -4.07 -9.75 -0.45
CA GLY A 62 -5.20 -10.08 -1.32
C GLY A 62 -4.96 -11.35 -2.15
N LEU A 63 -3.77 -11.53 -2.73
CA LEU A 63 -3.40 -12.75 -3.43
C LEU A 63 -3.34 -13.99 -2.51
N THR A 64 -2.95 -13.81 -1.25
CA THR A 64 -2.95 -14.90 -0.26
C THR A 64 -4.38 -15.37 0.00
N LEU A 65 -5.34 -14.44 0.15
CA LEU A 65 -6.76 -14.78 0.28
C LEU A 65 -7.27 -15.56 -0.93
N LEU A 66 -6.96 -15.09 -2.15
CA LEU A 66 -7.35 -15.81 -3.38
C LEU A 66 -6.75 -17.21 -3.48
N LYS A 67 -5.49 -17.39 -3.06
CA LYS A 67 -4.86 -18.71 -3.04
C LYS A 67 -5.57 -19.68 -2.08
N HIS A 68 -6.05 -19.22 -0.93
CA HIS A 68 -6.86 -20.04 -0.02
C HIS A 68 -8.17 -20.52 -0.66
N HIS A 69 -8.62 -19.90 -1.75
CA HIS A 69 -9.77 -20.33 -2.54
C HIS A 69 -9.42 -21.24 -3.75
N ASN A 70 -8.24 -21.89 -3.73
CA ASN A 70 -7.75 -22.88 -4.72
C ASN A 70 -7.55 -22.35 -6.17
N ASP A 71 -6.96 -21.17 -6.31
CA ASP A 71 -6.78 -20.49 -7.61
C ASP A 71 -5.29 -20.25 -7.97
N GLU A 72 -4.44 -21.28 -7.85
CA GLU A 72 -2.98 -21.13 -7.96
C GLU A 72 -2.50 -20.63 -9.34
N GLU A 73 -3.03 -21.17 -10.43
CA GLU A 73 -2.63 -20.79 -11.79
C GLU A 73 -3.03 -19.34 -12.13
N ALA A 74 -4.21 -18.91 -11.67
CA ALA A 74 -4.63 -17.54 -11.89
C ALA A 74 -3.87 -16.55 -10.99
N VAL A 75 -3.42 -16.96 -9.80
CA VAL A 75 -2.54 -16.13 -8.95
C VAL A 75 -1.22 -15.81 -9.65
N GLU A 76 -0.60 -16.76 -10.35
CA GLU A 76 0.62 -16.50 -11.13
C GLU A 76 0.37 -15.51 -12.29
N THR A 77 -0.76 -15.66 -12.99
CA THR A 77 -1.21 -14.69 -14.01
C THR A 77 -1.39 -13.29 -13.40
N ALA A 78 -1.96 -13.20 -12.20
CA ALA A 78 -2.16 -11.94 -11.50
C ALA A 78 -0.83 -11.25 -11.17
N ILE A 79 0.18 -12.00 -10.71
CA ILE A 79 1.51 -11.48 -10.38
C ILE A 79 2.15 -10.78 -11.58
N GLY A 80 2.01 -11.34 -12.79
CA GLY A 80 2.52 -10.73 -14.03
C GLY A 80 1.90 -9.35 -14.30
N ALA A 81 0.58 -9.21 -14.10
CA ALA A 81 -0.13 -7.96 -14.31
C ALA A 81 0.15 -6.91 -13.20
N LEU A 82 0.47 -7.35 -11.98
CA LEU A 82 0.66 -6.48 -10.82
C LEU A 82 1.77 -5.46 -10.99
N HIS A 83 2.83 -5.77 -11.75
CA HIS A 83 3.96 -4.84 -11.92
C HIS A 83 3.51 -3.46 -12.42
N SER A 84 2.63 -3.39 -13.42
CA SER A 84 2.14 -2.13 -14.00
C SER A 84 1.18 -1.36 -13.08
N ILE A 85 0.51 -2.09 -12.17
CA ILE A 85 -0.52 -1.59 -11.26
C ILE A 85 0.14 -1.04 -10.00
N VAL A 86 1.04 -1.81 -9.40
CA VAL A 86 1.82 -1.44 -8.21
C VAL A 86 2.72 -0.25 -8.51
N HIS A 87 3.45 -0.27 -9.64
CA HIS A 87 4.34 0.83 -10.06
C HIS A 87 3.61 1.97 -10.79
N SER A 88 2.27 2.00 -10.70
CA SER A 88 1.46 3.09 -11.22
C SER A 88 1.88 4.42 -10.62
N ARG A 89 2.03 5.47 -11.44
CA ARG A 89 2.23 6.86 -10.95
C ARG A 89 1.20 7.27 -9.89
N LYS A 90 -0.03 6.77 -9.99
CA LYS A 90 -1.11 7.06 -9.02
C LYS A 90 -0.89 6.40 -7.65
N ASN A 91 -0.11 5.32 -7.61
CA ASN A 91 0.28 4.58 -6.41
C ASN A 91 1.67 4.96 -5.86
N LEU A 92 2.35 5.93 -6.47
CA LEU A 92 3.68 6.35 -6.04
C LEU A 92 3.66 7.76 -5.45
N CYS A 93 4.45 7.97 -4.40
CA CYS A 93 4.73 9.29 -3.84
C CYS A 93 6.14 9.36 -3.25
N PHE A 94 6.58 10.57 -2.92
CA PHE A 94 7.77 10.77 -2.12
C PHE A 94 7.39 11.24 -0.73
N THR A 95 8.09 10.72 0.26
CA THR A 95 7.80 11.00 1.68
C THR A 95 9.09 11.08 2.47
N LEU A 96 9.02 11.57 3.70
CA LEU A 96 10.06 11.36 4.69
C LEU A 96 10.32 9.86 4.89
N ALA A 97 11.60 9.49 4.98
CA ALA A 97 12.03 8.10 5.20
C ALA A 97 11.46 7.50 6.48
N THR A 98 11.42 8.27 7.58
CA THR A 98 10.87 7.83 8.87
C THR A 98 9.39 7.47 8.76
N THR A 99 8.60 8.33 8.14
CA THR A 99 7.16 8.11 7.89
C THR A 99 6.91 6.90 7.01
N ASN A 100 7.74 6.72 5.97
CA ASN A 100 7.66 5.56 5.09
C ASN A 100 7.87 4.25 5.86
N VAL A 101 8.91 4.21 6.70
CA VAL A 101 9.21 3.05 7.56
C VAL A 101 8.07 2.78 8.54
N ILE A 102 7.57 3.81 9.22
CA ILE A 102 6.48 3.67 10.19
C ILE A 102 5.20 3.14 9.51
N LYS A 103 4.82 3.71 8.35
CA LYS A 103 3.67 3.23 7.55
C LYS A 103 3.86 1.77 7.13
N GLY A 104 5.03 1.42 6.60
CA GLY A 104 5.33 0.05 6.16
C GLY A 104 5.20 -0.96 7.31
N GLN A 105 5.77 -0.65 8.48
CA GLN A 105 5.67 -1.48 9.68
C GLN A 105 4.23 -1.62 10.19
N ALA A 106 3.46 -0.53 10.17
CA ALA A 106 2.05 -0.54 10.56
C ALA A 106 1.22 -1.41 9.60
N CYS A 107 1.44 -1.28 8.29
CA CYS A 107 0.78 -2.11 7.28
C CYS A 107 1.12 -3.59 7.48
N THR A 108 2.39 -3.94 7.70
CA THR A 108 2.79 -5.33 7.93
C THR A 108 2.10 -5.90 9.17
N ALA A 109 2.16 -5.20 10.30
CA ALA A 109 1.56 -5.68 11.55
C ALA A 109 0.04 -5.84 11.42
N TYR A 110 -0.66 -4.87 10.80
CA TYR A 110 -2.09 -4.98 10.57
C TYR A 110 -2.46 -6.19 9.70
N LEU A 111 -1.70 -6.44 8.62
CA LEU A 111 -1.97 -7.54 7.71
C LEU A 111 -1.64 -8.90 8.33
N GLU A 112 -0.59 -8.99 9.17
CA GLU A 112 -0.27 -10.20 9.94
C GLU A 112 -1.41 -10.55 10.91
N ASP A 113 -1.89 -9.58 11.68
CA ASP A 113 -3.03 -9.76 12.59
C ASP A 113 -4.31 -10.11 11.83
N SER A 114 -4.51 -9.51 10.66
CA SER A 114 -5.64 -9.84 9.77
C SER A 114 -5.58 -11.27 9.24
N LEU A 115 -4.38 -11.81 8.99
CA LEU A 115 -4.20 -13.22 8.64
C LEU A 115 -4.45 -14.13 9.86
N MET A 116 -4.00 -13.72 11.06
CA MET A 116 -4.25 -14.48 12.29
C MET A 116 -5.74 -14.65 12.56
N LYS A 117 -6.56 -13.62 12.31
CA LYS A 117 -8.02 -13.69 12.42
C LYS A 117 -8.68 -14.75 11.52
N LEU A 118 -8.05 -15.13 10.41
CA LEU A 118 -8.56 -16.20 9.54
C LEU A 118 -8.35 -17.59 10.15
N VAL A 119 -7.35 -17.74 11.02
CA VAL A 119 -6.97 -19.02 11.65
C VAL A 119 -7.55 -19.13 13.05
N VAL A 120 -7.69 -18.01 13.75
CA VAL A 120 -8.15 -17.90 15.14
C VAL A 120 -9.37 -16.97 15.17
N PRO A 121 -10.61 -17.50 15.16
CA PRO A 121 -11.83 -16.70 15.01
C PRO A 121 -12.03 -15.62 16.09
N GLU A 122 -11.56 -15.87 17.31
CA GLU A 122 -11.61 -14.95 18.44
C GLU A 122 -10.53 -13.85 18.41
N TYR A 123 -9.59 -13.93 17.45
CA TYR A 123 -8.51 -12.96 17.33
C TYR A 123 -9.07 -11.59 16.89
N THR A 124 -8.78 -10.56 17.69
CA THR A 124 -9.28 -9.20 17.45
C THR A 124 -8.21 -8.36 16.76
N VAL A 125 -8.53 -7.89 15.55
CA VAL A 125 -7.70 -6.94 14.81
C VAL A 125 -8.06 -5.53 15.24
N GLN A 126 -7.07 -4.73 15.62
CA GLN A 126 -7.30 -3.33 16.01
C GLN A 126 -7.58 -2.46 14.77
N PRO A 127 -8.17 -1.26 14.94
CA PRO A 127 -8.26 -0.28 13.87
C PRO A 127 -6.87 0.03 13.27
N PHE A 128 -6.78 0.16 11.95
CA PHE A 128 -5.49 0.43 11.27
C PHE A 128 -4.79 1.71 11.78
N THR A 129 -5.56 2.70 12.24
CA THR A 129 -5.03 3.92 12.85
C THR A 129 -4.17 3.64 14.09
N ASP A 130 -4.53 2.63 14.88
CA ASP A 130 -3.83 2.32 16.12
C ASP A 130 -2.47 1.70 15.82
N TYR A 131 -2.37 0.88 14.76
CA TYR A 131 -1.08 0.41 14.26
C TYR A 131 -0.20 1.57 13.78
N LEU A 132 -0.76 2.58 13.11
CA LEU A 132 0.01 3.75 12.69
C LEU A 132 0.51 4.59 13.87
N LEU A 133 -0.31 4.75 14.92
CA LEU A 133 0.04 5.52 16.12
C LEU A 133 1.01 4.78 17.05
N ALA A 134 0.98 3.45 17.06
CA ALA A 134 1.81 2.63 17.93
C ALA A 134 3.27 2.48 17.45
N LYS A 135 3.54 2.73 16.16
CA LYS A 135 4.87 2.57 15.58
C LYS A 135 5.72 3.83 15.76
N GLU A 136 7.01 3.62 16.00
CA GLU A 136 8.00 4.68 16.21
C GLU A 136 9.26 4.35 15.41
N LYS A 137 9.93 5.39 14.90
CA LYS A 137 11.24 5.27 14.27
C LYS A 137 12.12 6.44 14.68
N ASP A 138 13.28 6.14 15.24
CA ASP A 138 14.29 7.13 15.64
C ASP A 138 13.69 8.23 16.56
N GLY A 139 12.86 7.83 17.54
CA GLY A 139 12.17 8.76 18.44
C GLY A 139 10.97 9.50 17.83
N SER A 140 10.71 9.34 16.54
CA SER A 140 9.61 9.99 15.82
C SER A 140 8.38 9.08 15.74
N ARG A 141 7.20 9.64 15.99
CA ARG A 141 5.89 8.98 15.86
C ARG A 141 5.00 9.74 14.89
N LEU A 142 3.97 9.07 14.38
CA LEU A 142 2.92 9.73 13.61
C LEU A 142 1.91 10.38 14.54
N GLU A 143 1.46 11.57 14.17
CA GLU A 143 0.35 12.22 14.83
C GLU A 143 -0.99 11.81 14.20
N ARG A 144 -2.09 12.10 14.89
CA ARG A 144 -3.45 11.86 14.36
C ARG A 144 -3.66 12.54 12.99
N GLY A 145 -3.08 13.72 12.78
CA GLY A 145 -3.12 14.41 11.49
C GLY A 145 -2.45 13.61 10.37
N ASP A 146 -1.30 13.01 10.65
CA ASP A 146 -0.53 12.21 9.69
C ASP A 146 -1.25 10.92 9.35
N THR A 147 -1.77 10.22 10.35
CA THR A 147 -2.54 8.98 10.14
C THR A 147 -3.77 9.23 9.27
N ARG A 148 -4.48 10.35 9.49
CA ARG A 148 -5.62 10.76 8.65
C ARG A 148 -5.19 11.03 7.21
N ARG A 149 -4.07 11.72 6.99
CA ARG A 149 -3.52 12.00 5.64
C ARG A 149 -3.06 10.73 4.94
N ILE A 150 -2.38 9.83 5.64
CA ILE A 150 -1.97 8.51 5.16
C ILE A 150 -3.20 7.72 4.72
N ARG A 151 -4.20 7.53 5.60
CA ARG A 151 -5.44 6.79 5.28
C ARG A 151 -6.18 7.37 4.07
N LYS A 152 -6.32 8.69 4.00
CA LYS A 152 -6.94 9.37 2.85
C LYS A 152 -6.17 9.16 1.55
N THR A 153 -4.84 9.21 1.62
CA THR A 153 -3.95 9.04 0.46
C THR A 153 -3.96 7.58 -0.02
N MET A 154 -3.88 6.62 0.92
CA MET A 154 -4.08 5.20 0.67
C MET A 154 -5.43 4.91 0.03
N GLY A 155 -6.51 5.45 0.57
CA GLY A 155 -7.85 5.24 0.03
C GLY A 155 -7.99 5.66 -1.43
N ARG A 156 -7.44 6.82 -1.79
CA ARG A 156 -7.41 7.31 -3.19
C ARG A 156 -6.57 6.40 -4.10
N ALA A 157 -5.45 5.91 -3.59
CA ALA A 157 -4.57 5.02 -4.34
C ALA A 157 -5.21 3.64 -4.55
N VAL A 158 -5.87 3.06 -3.54
CA VAL A 158 -6.64 1.80 -3.67
C VAL A 158 -7.68 1.93 -4.77
N LYS A 159 -8.51 2.99 -4.75
CA LYS A 159 -9.50 3.23 -5.82
C LYS A 159 -8.88 3.41 -7.20
N SER A 160 -7.63 3.86 -7.28
CA SER A 160 -6.90 3.89 -8.55
C SER A 160 -6.37 2.53 -8.97
N CYS A 161 -5.94 1.69 -8.03
CA CYS A 161 -5.46 0.35 -8.30
C CYS A 161 -6.62 -0.58 -8.69
N GLN A 162 -7.77 -0.51 -8.00
CA GLN A 162 -9.01 -1.22 -8.34
C GLN A 162 -9.42 -0.96 -9.80
N ARG A 163 -9.56 0.32 -10.19
CA ARG A 163 -9.90 0.68 -11.57
C ARG A 163 -8.91 0.14 -12.62
N LYS A 164 -7.63 0.00 -12.26
CA LYS A 164 -6.62 -0.57 -13.15
C LYS A 164 -6.74 -2.10 -13.25
N LEU A 165 -7.04 -2.77 -12.13
CA LEU A 165 -7.30 -4.20 -12.08
C LEU A 165 -8.56 -4.54 -12.86
N ASP A 166 -9.66 -3.82 -12.63
CA ASP A 166 -10.94 -4.01 -13.32
C ASP A 166 -10.82 -3.75 -14.83
N GLY A 167 -9.97 -2.80 -15.21
CA GLY A 167 -9.70 -2.47 -16.60
C GLY A 167 -8.85 -3.49 -17.38
N GLN A 168 -8.44 -4.60 -16.77
CA GLN A 168 -7.71 -5.68 -17.47
C GLN A 168 -8.62 -6.65 -18.23
N GLY A 169 -9.95 -6.45 -18.22
CA GLY A 169 -10.93 -7.01 -19.18
C GLY A 169 -11.15 -8.53 -19.14
N ASP A 170 -10.08 -9.30 -19.36
CA ASP A 170 -10.11 -10.73 -19.64
C ASP A 170 -9.41 -11.57 -18.56
N THR A 171 -9.08 -10.98 -17.40
CA THR A 171 -8.37 -11.68 -16.31
C THR A 171 -9.23 -11.73 -15.04
N PRO A 172 -10.12 -12.73 -14.87
CA PRO A 172 -11.07 -12.81 -13.76
C PRO A 172 -10.45 -12.70 -12.36
N VAL A 173 -9.26 -13.27 -12.17
CA VAL A 173 -8.49 -13.18 -10.92
C VAL A 173 -8.12 -11.75 -10.55
N LEU A 174 -7.94 -10.85 -11.51
CA LEU A 174 -7.66 -9.43 -11.24
C LEU A 174 -8.90 -8.70 -10.75
N GLY A 175 -10.08 -9.06 -11.26
CA GLY A 175 -11.36 -8.60 -10.72
C GLY A 175 -11.59 -9.11 -9.29
N ARG A 176 -11.22 -10.35 -8.97
CA ARG A 176 -11.24 -10.86 -7.60
C ARG A 176 -10.25 -10.13 -6.70
N LEU A 177 -9.02 -9.91 -7.16
CA LEU A 177 -8.02 -9.13 -6.40
C LEU A 177 -8.47 -7.69 -6.17
N SER A 178 -9.15 -7.08 -7.15
CA SER A 178 -9.78 -5.76 -7.00
C SER A 178 -10.80 -5.74 -5.87
N LYS A 179 -11.63 -6.79 -5.75
CA LYS A 179 -12.56 -6.96 -4.63
C LYS A 179 -11.84 -7.11 -3.30
N GLU A 180 -10.78 -7.92 -3.21
CA GLU A 180 -10.00 -8.07 -1.98
C GLU A 180 -9.34 -6.77 -1.52
N LEU A 181 -8.84 -5.95 -2.45
CA LEU A 181 -8.35 -4.61 -2.12
C LEU A 181 -9.50 -3.68 -1.66
N GLY A 182 -10.71 -3.91 -2.14
CA GLY A 182 -11.92 -3.20 -1.70
C GLY A 182 -12.34 -3.56 -0.28
N ASN A 183 -12.25 -4.85 0.07
CA ASN A 183 -12.47 -5.34 1.43
C ASN A 183 -11.43 -4.73 2.37
N LEU A 184 -10.14 -4.85 2.01
CA LEU A 184 -9.05 -4.25 2.78
C LEU A 184 -9.20 -2.74 2.96
N TYR A 185 -9.71 -2.04 1.94
CA TYR A 185 -10.03 -0.60 2.03
C TYR A 185 -11.08 -0.30 3.09
N ALA A 186 -12.11 -1.14 3.20
CA ALA A 186 -13.17 -1.00 4.19
C ALA A 186 -12.66 -1.37 5.58
N ASP A 187 -11.93 -2.48 5.71
CA ASP A 187 -11.40 -2.99 6.97
C ASP A 187 -10.35 -2.05 7.60
N MET A 188 -9.49 -1.45 6.77
CA MET A 188 -8.56 -0.38 7.19
C MET A 188 -9.25 0.98 7.34
N GLU A 189 -10.56 1.05 7.08
CA GLU A 189 -11.38 2.25 7.14
C GLU A 189 -10.79 3.41 6.32
N LEU A 190 -10.29 3.18 5.11
CA LEU A 190 -9.61 4.20 4.31
C LEU A 190 -10.57 5.25 3.71
N HIS A 191 -11.88 5.12 3.99
CA HIS A 191 -12.90 6.13 3.76
C HIS A 191 -12.74 7.33 4.71
N VAL A 192 -11.80 8.23 4.41
CA VAL A 192 -11.71 9.49 5.14
C VAL A 192 -12.58 10.53 4.41
N PRO A 193 -13.74 10.93 4.95
CA PRO A 193 -14.50 12.04 4.38
C PRO A 193 -13.64 13.31 4.35
N ALA A 194 -13.82 14.11 3.30
CA ALA A 194 -13.41 15.51 3.36
C ALA A 194 -14.21 16.13 4.51
N VAL A 195 -13.52 16.60 5.54
CA VAL A 195 -14.12 17.62 6.38
C VAL A 195 -13.69 18.90 5.68
N ASP A 196 -14.69 19.59 5.14
CA ASP A 196 -14.54 20.93 4.57
C ASP A 196 -14.03 21.91 5.62
#